data_AF-A0A1H7MS32-F1
#
_entry.id   AF-A0A1H7MS32-F1
#
_cell.length_a   1.000
_cell.length_b   1.000
_cell.length_c   1.000
_cell.angle_alpha   90.00
_cell.angle_beta   90.00
_cell.angle_gamma   90.00
#
_symmetry.space_group_name_H-M   'P 1'
#
loop_
_entity.id
_entity.type
_entity.pdbx_description
1 polymer ?
#
loop_
_entity_poly.entity_id
_entity_poly.type
_entity_poly.pdbx_seq_one_letter_code
_entity_poly.pdbx_strand_id
1 'polypeptide(L)' 'MANPAEVLSLFVVLEFVIMSAVVLVLVPLEVAAPIIPLLLVFLVVLQKYRS' A
#
# COMPACT_ATOMS: atom_id res chain seq x y z
N MET A 1 19.39 11.99 -7.06
CA MET A 1 18.09 12.25 -7.72
C MET A 1 17.34 10.93 -7.69
N ALA A 2 16.14 10.91 -7.11
CA ALA A 2 15.32 9.70 -7.13
C ALA A 2 15.12 9.29 -8.59
N ASN A 3 15.40 8.02 -8.89
CA ASN A 3 15.21 7.51 -10.24
C ASN A 3 13.72 7.68 -10.60
N PRO A 4 13.33 8.19 -11.78
CA PRO A 4 11.93 8.29 -12.17
C PRO A 4 11.14 6.97 -11.98
N ALA A 5 11.79 5.82 -12.16
CA ALA A 5 11.20 4.51 -11.90
C ALA A 5 10.91 4.26 -10.41
N GLU A 6 11.78 4.75 -9.52
CA GLU A 6 11.61 4.64 -8.07
C GLU A 6 10.45 5.52 -7.59
N VAL A 7 10.35 6.75 -8.11
CA VAL A 7 9.24 7.67 -7.82
C VAL A 7 7.91 7.09 -8.29
N LEU A 8 7.86 6.56 -9.52
CA LEU A 8 6.67 5.89 -10.04
C LEU A 8 6.27 4.69 -9.19
N SER A 9 7.25 3.86 -8.80
CA SER A 9 7.02 2.70 -7.93
C SER A 9 6.43 3.12 -6.58
N LEU A 10 6.94 4.22 -6.01
CA LEU A 10 6.42 4.78 -4.76
C LEU A 10 4.94 5.20 -4.89
N PHE A 11 4.58 5.86 -6.00
CA PHE A 11 3.19 6.24 -6.25
C PHE A 11 2.26 5.04 -6.35
N VAL A 12 2.67 3.96 -7.03
CA VAL A 12 1.89 2.72 -7.13
C VAL A 12 1.68 2.09 -5.74
N VAL A 13 2.73 2.05 -4.92
CA VAL A 13 2.64 1.53 -3.55
C VAL A 13 1.67 2.39 -2.72
N LEU A 14 1.75 3.71 -2.84
CA LEU A 14 0.86 4.63 -2.14
C LEU A 14 -0.60 4.45 -2.57
N GLU A 15 -0.86 4.35 -3.87
CA GLU A 15 -2.18 4.11 -4.43
C GLU A 15 -2.77 2.80 -3.91
N PHE A 16 -1.99 1.71 -3.91
CA PHE A 16 -2.43 0.42 -3.39
C PHE A 16 -2.81 0.52 -1.90
N VAL A 17 -2.01 1.21 -1.09
CA VAL A 17 -2.27 1.39 0.35
C VAL A 17 -3.57 2.17 0.57
N ILE A 18 -3.78 3.26 -0.18
CA ILE A 18 -5.00 4.07 -0.10
C ILE A 18 -6.22 3.24 -0.50
N MET A 19 -6.16 2.54 -1.63
CA MET A 19 -7.27 1.71 -2.10
C MET A 19 -7.58 0.56 -1.15
N SER A 20 -6.54 -0.07 -0.58
CA SER A 20 -6.72 -1.12 0.42
C SER A 20 -7.38 -0.61 1.69
N ALA A 21 -7.00 0.59 2.16
CA ALA A 21 -7.64 1.22 3.31
C ALA A 21 -9.12 1.52 3.03
N VAL A 22 -9.45 2.03 1.84
CA VAL A 22 -10.83 2.25 1.40
C VAL A 22 -11.61 0.93 1.38
N VAL A 23 -11.04 -0.14 0.81
CA VAL A 23 -11.66 -1.47 0.78
C VAL A 23 -11.93 -1.98 2.19
N LEU A 24 -10.98 -1.86 3.11
CA LEU A 24 -11.16 -2.29 4.50
C LEU A 24 -12.24 -1.52 5.26
N VAL A 25 -12.56 -0.29 4.83
CA VAL A 25 -13.64 0.52 5.40
C VAL A 25 -15.00 0.17 4.79
N LEU A 26 -15.03 -0.10 3.48
CA LEU A 26 -16.29 -0.26 2.74
C LEU A 26 -16.77 -1.71 2.63
N VAL A 27 -15.88 -2.69 2.83
CA VAL A 27 -16.15 -4.11 2.58
C VAL A 27 -16.02 -4.91 3.89
N PRO A 28 -16.88 -5.91 4.14
CA PRO A 28 -16.72 -6.81 5.28
C PRO A 28 -15.33 -7.43 5.36
N LEU A 29 -14.81 -7.56 6.58
CA LEU A 29 -13.44 -7.98 6.82
C LEU A 29 -13.15 -9.39 6.30
N GLU A 30 -14.14 -10.28 6.33
CA GLU A 30 -14.02 -11.67 5.84
C GLU A 30 -13.70 -11.70 4.34
N VAL A 31 -14.20 -10.72 3.58
CA VAL A 31 -13.99 -10.58 2.14
C VAL A 31 -12.69 -9.83 1.85
N ALA A 32 -12.36 -8.82 2.67
CA ALA A 32 -11.14 -8.02 2.51
C ALA A 32 -9.88 -8.71 3.08
N ALA A 33 -10.01 -9.75 3.90
CA ALA A 33 -8.91 -10.44 4.56
C ALA A 33 -7.69 -10.76 3.67
N PRO A 34 -7.85 -11.19 2.40
CA PRO A 34 -6.72 -11.48 1.52
C PRO A 34 -5.83 -10.27 1.18
N ILE A 35 -6.33 -9.03 1.28
CA ILE A 35 -5.55 -7.81 0.95
C ILE A 35 -4.63 -7.37 2.11
N ILE A 36 -4.95 -7.78 3.34
CA ILE A 36 -4.29 -7.32 4.57
C ILE A 36 -2.78 -7.64 4.56
N PRO A 37 -2.31 -8.84 4.20
CA PRO A 37 -0.88 -9.13 4.18
C PRO A 37 -0.10 -8.20 3.24
N LEU A 38 -0.64 -7.95 2.04
CA LEU A 38 -0.01 -7.05 1.06
C LEU A 38 0.00 -5.60 1.54
N LEU A 39 -1.09 -5.14 2.14
CA LEU A 39 -1.17 -3.82 2.76
C LEU A 39 -0.08 -3.64 3.83
N LEU A 40 0.09 -4.62 4.72
CA LEU A 40 1.12 -4.57 5.76
C LEU A 40 2.53 -4.54 5.18
N VAL A 41 2.82 -5.36 4.16
CA VAL A 41 4.12 -5.36 3.46
C VAL A 41 4.42 -3.98 2.88
N PHE A 42 3.46 -3.38 2.18
CA PHE A 42 3.64 -2.07 1.57
C PHE A 42 3.77 -0.94 2.58
N LEU A 43 3.05 -1.00 3.71
CA LEU A 43 3.24 -0.06 4.81
C LEU A 43 4.66 -0.13 5.40
N VAL A 44 5.22 -1.33 5.54
CA VAL A 44 6.62 -1.52 5.98
C VAL A 44 7.59 -0.95 4.95
N VAL A 45 7.36 -1.17 3.66
CA VAL A 45 8.19 -0.61 2.58
C VAL A 45 8.15 0.92 2.61
N LEU A 46 6.97 1.53 2.71
CA LEU A 46 6.83 2.99 2.81
C LEU A 46 7.52 3.55 4.05
N GLN A 47 7.38 2.87 5.19
CA GLN A 47 8.05 3.28 6.43
C GLN A 47 9.57 3.23 6.29
N LYS A 48 10.11 2.19 5.63
CA LYS A 48 11.55 2.07 5.35
C LYS A 48 12.03 3.11 4.34
N TYR A 49 11.23 3.46 3.34
CA TYR A 49 11.57 4.49 2.37
C TYR A 49 11.58 5.90 2.99
N ARG A 50 10.69 6.15 3.97
CA ARG A 50 10.63 7.42 4.68
C ARG A 50 11.79 7.61 5.68
N SER A 51 12.22 6.52 6.34
CA SER A 51 13.24 6.53 7.40
C SER A 51 14.66 6.61 6.84
#